data_AF-A0A852VNH9-F1
#
_entry.id   AF-A0A852VNH9-F1
#
_cell.length_a   1.000
_cell.length_b   1.000
_cell.length_c   1.000
_cell.angle_alpha   90.00
_cell.angle_beta   90.00
_cell.angle_gamma   90.00
#
_symmetry.space_group_name_H-M   'P 1'
#
loop_
_entity.id
_entity.type
_entity.pdbx_description
1 polymer ?
#
loop_
_entity_poly.entity_id
_entity_poly.type
_entity_poly.pdbx_seq_one_letter_code
_entity_poly.pdbx_strand_id
1 'polypeptide(L)'
;MDGPLIPDPGRFHDGGAMDGQPDLEAPPVILLRRDLADPPNEFRLMRRLGYRDRELGDLLVPADPEDFATDFASVPQVFGWLLPRTGTYLPAAILHDGLVGDPGQPASYISVEGHEVHWDEANRVFRDAMADSGTPIVRRWLLWTGVTLAVMAVGRQTDWSTALRWRWRITVVGTLLALTVLGLWTTADLLDIVGGVPWMGEGPLWTRLLTGAAGAIAIPLALAQLWGRFRVAGMITGTLLALLLHVTIAVLALTALYNAAEWLCHRAPWLAQVVAALIAITAGVIVIVSV
;
A
#
# COMPACT_ATOMS: atom_id res chain seq x y z
N MET A 1 9.02 -14.50 19.97
CA MET A 1 9.76 -13.42 19.29
C MET A 1 10.95 -14.11 18.66
N ASP A 2 10.81 -14.47 17.40
CA ASP A 2 11.88 -15.05 16.61
C ASP A 2 13.01 -14.03 16.49
N GLY A 3 14.25 -14.50 16.43
CA GLY A 3 15.44 -13.65 16.40
C GLY A 3 15.43 -12.63 15.25
N PRO A 4 16.39 -11.69 15.22
CA PRO A 4 16.50 -10.75 14.11
C PRO A 4 16.55 -11.51 12.78
N LEU A 5 15.60 -11.21 11.88
CA LEU A 5 15.58 -11.75 10.51
C LEU A 5 16.89 -11.39 9.81
N ILE A 6 17.69 -12.40 9.50
CA ILE A 6 18.91 -12.25 8.69
C ILE A 6 18.49 -12.36 7.22
N PRO A 7 18.66 -11.29 6.40
CA PRO A 7 18.37 -11.31 4.97
C PRO A 7 19.19 -12.37 4.24
N ASP A 8 18.54 -13.14 3.37
CA ASP A 8 19.19 -14.13 2.52
C ASP A 8 18.62 -14.11 1.09
N PRO A 9 19.27 -13.40 0.15
CA PRO A 9 18.84 -13.33 -1.25
C PRO A 9 18.76 -14.69 -1.94
N GLY A 10 19.52 -15.69 -1.47
CA GLY A 10 19.54 -17.04 -2.03
C GLY A 10 18.27 -17.85 -1.73
N ARG A 11 17.33 -17.29 -0.95
CA ARG A 11 16.01 -17.90 -0.75
C ARG A 11 15.10 -17.76 -1.96
N PHE A 12 15.31 -16.73 -2.77
CA PHE A 12 14.68 -16.67 -4.09
C PHE A 12 15.51 -17.45 -5.09
N HIS A 13 14.83 -18.24 -5.90
CA HIS A 13 15.46 -19.08 -6.91
C HIS A 13 14.60 -19.17 -8.16
N ASP A 14 15.16 -19.76 -9.20
CA ASP A 14 14.44 -20.01 -10.44
C ASP A 14 13.43 -21.16 -10.27
N GLY A 15 12.13 -20.86 -10.27
CA GLY A 15 11.07 -21.86 -10.16
C GLY A 15 10.89 -22.71 -11.43
N GLY A 16 11.69 -22.45 -12.48
CA GLY A 16 11.67 -23.18 -13.73
C GLY A 16 10.54 -22.74 -14.67
N ALA A 17 10.53 -23.35 -15.86
CA ALA A 17 9.36 -23.32 -16.73
C ALA A 17 8.19 -24.06 -16.06
N MET A 18 6.95 -23.86 -16.54
CA MET A 18 5.74 -24.39 -15.88
C MET A 18 5.73 -25.92 -15.76
N ASP A 19 6.30 -26.61 -16.74
CA ASP A 19 6.51 -28.06 -16.80
C ASP A 19 7.93 -28.49 -16.39
N GLY A 20 8.82 -27.53 -16.13
CA GLY A 20 10.21 -27.77 -15.75
C GLY A 20 10.37 -28.12 -14.28
N GLN A 21 11.58 -28.53 -13.90
CA GLN A 21 11.98 -28.59 -12.49
C GLN A 21 12.50 -27.22 -12.04
N PRO A 22 12.28 -26.82 -10.77
CA PRO A 22 12.93 -25.65 -10.19
C PRO A 22 14.44 -25.87 -10.11
N ASP A 23 15.20 -24.80 -10.33
CA ASP A 23 16.65 -24.78 -10.14
C ASP A 23 16.95 -23.95 -8.90
N LEU A 24 17.24 -24.65 -7.79
CA LEU A 24 17.44 -24.08 -6.47
C LEU A 24 18.74 -23.27 -6.32
N GLU A 25 19.68 -23.45 -7.24
CA GLU A 25 20.97 -22.77 -7.24
C GLU A 25 21.00 -21.58 -8.22
N ALA A 26 20.05 -21.54 -9.16
CA ALA A 26 19.92 -20.44 -10.10
C ALA A 26 19.19 -19.24 -9.47
N PRO A 27 19.62 -18.00 -9.77
CA PRO A 27 18.93 -16.81 -9.32
C PRO A 27 17.51 -16.73 -9.93
N PRO A 28 16.56 -16.05 -9.28
CA PRO A 28 15.19 -15.94 -9.77
C PRO A 28 15.15 -15.21 -11.11
N VAL A 29 14.33 -15.71 -12.05
CA VAL A 29 14.10 -15.10 -13.35
C VAL A 29 12.62 -14.74 -13.50
N ILE A 30 12.32 -13.44 -13.56
CA ILE A 30 10.95 -12.94 -13.72
C ILE A 30 10.72 -12.63 -15.21
N LEU A 31 9.90 -13.44 -15.86
CA LEU A 31 9.44 -13.23 -17.24
C LEU A 31 7.95 -12.90 -17.25
N LEU A 32 7.60 -11.77 -17.86
CA LEU A 32 6.23 -11.24 -17.82
C LEU A 32 5.68 -11.13 -19.24
N ARG A 33 4.42 -11.51 -19.40
CA ARG A 33 3.61 -11.21 -20.58
C ARG A 33 2.52 -10.22 -20.17
N ARG A 34 2.28 -9.23 -21.02
CA ARG A 34 1.12 -8.34 -20.91
C ARG A 34 0.32 -8.43 -22.20
N ASP A 35 -0.97 -8.77 -22.09
CA ASP A 35 -1.91 -8.58 -23.18
C ASP A 35 -2.46 -7.13 -23.11
N LEU A 36 -2.65 -6.49 -24.27
CA LEU A 36 -3.25 -5.16 -24.34
C LEU A 36 -4.78 -5.18 -24.18
N ALA A 37 -5.40 -6.36 -24.33
CA ALA A 37 -6.81 -6.56 -24.01
C ALA A 37 -7.07 -6.70 -22.50
N ASP A 38 -6.06 -7.14 -21.73
CA ASP A 38 -6.13 -7.24 -20.28
C ASP A 38 -6.12 -5.84 -19.61
N PRO A 39 -6.57 -5.73 -18.35
CA PRO A 39 -6.45 -4.51 -17.58
C PRO A 39 -5.02 -3.94 -17.61
N PRO A 40 -4.85 -2.59 -17.61
CA PRO A 40 -3.58 -1.95 -17.98
C PRO A 40 -2.40 -2.24 -17.04
N ASN A 41 -2.63 -2.87 -15.90
CA ASN A 41 -1.61 -3.17 -14.89
C ASN A 41 -1.51 -4.66 -14.56
N GLU A 42 -2.12 -5.54 -15.34
CA GLU A 42 -2.04 -6.97 -15.12
C GLU A 42 -0.97 -7.62 -16.00
N PHE A 43 -0.19 -8.51 -15.38
CA PHE A 43 0.90 -9.23 -16.03
C PHE A 43 0.80 -10.71 -15.68
N ARG A 44 1.00 -11.56 -16.68
CA ARG A 44 1.08 -13.02 -16.50
C ARG A 44 2.53 -13.44 -16.35
N LEU A 45 2.82 -14.27 -15.36
CA LEU A 45 4.15 -14.85 -15.19
C LEU A 45 4.36 -16.01 -16.17
N MET A 46 5.42 -15.91 -16.97
CA MET A 46 5.79 -16.92 -17.98
C MET A 46 6.81 -17.93 -17.46
N ARG A 47 7.32 -17.69 -16.26
CA ARG A 47 8.27 -18.54 -15.56
C ARG A 47 7.96 -18.48 -14.08
N ARG A 48 8.11 -19.59 -13.37
CA ARG A 48 7.80 -19.62 -11.94
C ARG A 48 8.89 -18.91 -11.16
N LEU A 49 8.47 -18.13 -10.19
CA LEU A 49 9.29 -17.60 -9.12
C LEU A 49 9.28 -18.61 -7.97
N GLY A 50 10.46 -19.07 -7.56
CA GLY A 50 10.63 -19.93 -6.39
C GLY A 50 11.07 -19.14 -5.18
N TYR A 51 10.50 -19.45 -4.02
CA TYR A 51 10.89 -18.89 -2.73
C TYR A 51 10.92 -19.96 -1.66
N ARG A 52 12.08 -20.11 -1.02
CA ARG A 52 12.27 -20.98 0.14
C ARG A 52 11.86 -20.24 1.39
N ASP A 53 10.64 -20.47 1.86
CA ASP A 53 10.19 -19.94 3.14
C ASP A 53 10.88 -20.64 4.32
N ARG A 54 10.88 -19.99 5.48
CA ARG A 54 11.51 -20.53 6.69
C ARG A 54 10.65 -21.58 7.39
N GLU A 55 9.32 -21.53 7.23
CA GLU A 55 8.37 -22.40 7.93
C GLU A 55 7.62 -23.32 6.96
N LEU A 56 7.27 -22.81 5.77
CA LEU A 56 6.42 -23.50 4.80
C LEU A 56 7.18 -24.27 3.73
N GLY A 57 8.51 -24.14 3.68
CA GLY A 57 9.37 -24.77 2.69
C GLY A 57 9.35 -24.06 1.33
N ASP A 58 9.49 -24.82 0.24
CA ASP A 58 9.59 -24.26 -1.11
C ASP A 58 8.20 -23.93 -1.68
N LEU A 59 8.01 -22.65 -2.02
CA LEU A 59 6.81 -22.08 -2.61
C LEU A 59 7.12 -21.64 -4.05
N LEU A 60 6.30 -22.09 -5.01
CA LEU A 60 6.43 -21.72 -6.43
C LEU A 60 5.18 -20.96 -6.89
N VAL A 61 5.39 -19.82 -7.57
CA VAL A 61 4.32 -19.01 -8.15
C VAL A 61 4.64 -18.67 -9.61
N PRO A 62 3.72 -18.85 -10.57
CA PRO A 62 2.37 -19.39 -10.41
C PRO A 62 2.32 -20.92 -10.46
N ALA A 63 1.18 -21.48 -10.04
CA ALA A 63 0.82 -22.88 -10.33
C ALA A 63 0.48 -23.09 -11.81
N ASP A 64 -0.32 -22.18 -12.39
CA ASP A 64 -0.68 -22.13 -13.81
C ASP A 64 -0.57 -20.67 -14.32
N PRO A 65 0.17 -20.41 -15.42
CA PRO A 65 0.29 -19.07 -16.01
C PRO A 65 -1.03 -18.48 -16.52
N GLU A 66 -2.01 -19.31 -16.87
CA GLU A 66 -3.27 -18.83 -17.44
C GLU A 66 -4.27 -18.38 -16.36
N ASP A 67 -4.11 -18.88 -15.14
CA ASP A 67 -5.00 -18.58 -14.01
C ASP A 67 -4.39 -17.53 -13.05
N PHE A 68 -3.16 -17.07 -13.32
CA PHE A 68 -2.47 -16.09 -12.47
C PHE A 68 -2.07 -14.82 -13.22
N ALA A 69 -2.59 -13.70 -12.73
CA ALA A 69 -2.13 -12.36 -13.08
C ALA A 69 -1.68 -11.63 -11.82
N THR A 70 -0.58 -10.89 -11.92
CA THR A 70 -0.05 -10.03 -10.86
C THR A 70 -0.13 -8.57 -11.30
N ASP A 71 -0.48 -7.68 -10.38
CA ASP A 71 -0.34 -6.23 -10.54
C ASP A 71 0.87 -5.68 -9.75
N PHE A 72 1.72 -6.60 -9.29
CA PHE A 72 2.87 -6.45 -8.40
C PHE A 72 2.49 -5.99 -7.01
N ALA A 73 2.22 -4.69 -6.88
CA ALA A 73 1.87 -4.08 -5.62
C ALA A 73 0.68 -3.18 -5.91
N SER A 74 -0.49 -3.60 -5.43
CA SER A 74 -1.75 -2.85 -5.54
C SER A 74 -1.73 -1.61 -4.63
N VAL A 75 -0.88 -0.64 -4.95
CA VAL A 75 -0.76 0.64 -4.26
C VAL A 75 -1.78 1.61 -4.87
N PRO A 76 -2.69 2.19 -4.06
CA PRO A 76 -3.58 3.24 -4.53
C PRO A 76 -2.76 4.38 -5.17
N GLN A 77 -3.21 4.89 -6.32
CA GLN A 77 -2.43 5.84 -7.13
C GLN A 77 -1.96 7.08 -6.33
N VAL A 78 -2.79 7.57 -5.41
CA VAL A 78 -2.47 8.69 -4.49
C VAL A 78 -1.21 8.43 -3.65
N PHE A 79 -0.83 7.17 -3.41
CA PHE A 79 0.35 6.79 -2.64
C PHE A 79 1.53 6.34 -3.52
N GLY A 80 1.41 6.40 -4.85
CA GLY A 80 2.48 6.02 -5.77
C GLY A 80 3.77 6.84 -5.61
N TRP A 81 3.66 8.08 -5.10
CA TRP A 81 4.81 8.92 -4.76
C TRP A 81 5.58 8.45 -3.53
N LEU A 82 4.91 7.75 -2.60
CA LEU A 82 5.48 7.26 -1.35
C LEU A 82 6.01 5.84 -1.51
N LEU A 83 5.23 4.99 -2.18
CA LEU A 83 5.55 3.60 -2.44
C LEU A 83 5.44 3.39 -3.96
N PRO A 84 6.58 3.29 -4.69
CA PRO A 84 6.53 2.96 -6.11
C PRO A 84 5.86 1.58 -6.31
N ARG A 85 5.58 1.20 -7.57
CA ARG A 85 5.04 -0.14 -7.87
C ARG A 85 6.12 -1.21 -8.01
N THR A 86 7.34 -0.80 -8.33
CA THR A 86 8.49 -1.69 -8.54
C THR A 86 9.67 -1.32 -7.64
N GLY A 87 10.53 -2.30 -7.37
CA GLY A 87 11.73 -2.12 -6.56
C GLY A 87 12.23 -3.47 -6.05
N THR A 88 13.09 -3.43 -5.02
CA THR A 88 13.65 -4.63 -4.39
C THR A 88 12.60 -5.61 -3.86
N TYR A 89 11.40 -5.14 -3.49
CA TYR A 89 10.31 -5.96 -2.97
C TYR A 89 9.49 -6.65 -4.09
N LEU A 90 9.77 -6.36 -5.36
CA LEU A 90 8.99 -6.89 -6.49
C LEU A 90 8.82 -8.42 -6.46
N PRO A 91 9.88 -9.24 -6.22
CA PRO A 91 9.72 -10.69 -6.13
C PRO A 91 8.79 -11.10 -4.97
N ALA A 92 8.89 -10.44 -3.82
CA ALA A 92 8.03 -10.70 -2.67
C ALA A 92 6.57 -10.33 -2.96
N ALA A 93 6.34 -9.28 -3.74
CA ALA A 93 5.00 -8.81 -4.09
C ALA A 93 4.31 -9.79 -5.07
N ILE A 94 5.04 -10.25 -6.11
CA ILE A 94 4.57 -11.31 -7.01
C ILE A 94 4.26 -12.60 -6.24
N LEU A 95 5.14 -12.99 -5.31
CA LEU A 95 4.92 -14.14 -4.44
C LEU A 95 3.64 -13.96 -3.61
N HIS A 96 3.44 -12.80 -2.99
CA HIS A 96 2.26 -12.51 -2.17
C HIS A 96 0.97 -12.56 -2.99
N ASP A 97 0.94 -11.97 -4.19
CA ASP A 97 -0.20 -12.04 -5.10
C ASP A 97 -0.58 -13.50 -5.39
N GLY A 98 0.41 -14.37 -5.62
CA GLY A 98 0.18 -15.79 -5.87
C GLY A 98 -0.30 -16.58 -4.64
N LEU A 99 0.11 -16.17 -3.45
CA LEU A 99 -0.34 -16.77 -2.19
C LEU A 99 -1.74 -16.29 -1.79
N VAL A 100 -2.17 -15.12 -2.25
CA VAL A 100 -3.44 -14.48 -1.89
C VAL A 100 -4.45 -14.68 -3.04
N GLY A 101 -5.03 -15.88 -3.17
CA GLY A 101 -6.00 -16.23 -4.23
C GLY A 101 -7.48 -16.02 -3.85
N ASP A 102 -8.36 -15.74 -4.82
CA ASP A 102 -9.78 -15.53 -4.52
C ASP A 102 -10.44 -16.79 -3.88
N PRO A 103 -11.31 -16.62 -2.85
CA PRO A 103 -11.95 -17.75 -2.19
C PRO A 103 -12.71 -18.65 -3.18
N GLY A 104 -12.42 -19.94 -3.16
CA GLY A 104 -13.05 -20.94 -4.03
C GLY A 104 -12.41 -21.10 -5.42
N GLN A 105 -11.32 -20.38 -5.70
CA GLN A 105 -10.45 -20.66 -6.84
C GLN A 105 -9.31 -21.60 -6.41
N PRO A 106 -8.74 -22.40 -7.35
CA PRO A 106 -7.53 -23.17 -7.06
C PRO A 106 -6.39 -22.25 -6.62
N ALA A 107 -5.51 -22.77 -5.77
CA ALA A 107 -4.32 -22.04 -5.33
C ALA A 107 -3.46 -21.63 -6.53
N SER A 108 -3.09 -20.35 -6.62
CA SER A 108 -2.19 -19.84 -7.66
C SER A 108 -0.71 -20.13 -7.36
N TYR A 109 -0.43 -20.99 -6.38
CA TYR A 109 0.91 -21.40 -5.95
C TYR A 109 1.01 -22.92 -5.80
N ILE A 110 2.24 -23.43 -5.81
CA ILE A 110 2.57 -24.81 -5.46
C ILE A 110 3.42 -24.78 -4.19
N SER A 111 2.99 -25.47 -3.13
CA SER A 111 3.84 -25.80 -1.98
C SER A 111 4.40 -27.20 -2.19
N VAL A 112 5.73 -27.32 -2.21
CA VAL A 112 6.41 -28.62 -2.38
C VAL A 112 6.07 -29.57 -1.22
N GLU A 113 5.91 -29.01 -0.03
CA GLU A 113 5.56 -29.71 1.21
C GLU A 113 4.04 -29.88 1.40
N GLY A 114 3.21 -29.36 0.49
CA GLY A 114 1.76 -29.52 0.52
C GLY A 114 1.03 -28.67 1.56
N HIS A 115 1.62 -27.55 1.98
CA HIS A 115 0.97 -26.61 2.89
C HIS A 115 -0.15 -25.81 2.20
N GLU A 116 -1.26 -25.65 2.90
CA GLU A 116 -2.27 -24.64 2.57
C GLU A 116 -1.93 -23.34 3.31
N VAL A 117 -1.64 -22.29 2.55
CA VAL A 117 -1.20 -21.00 3.07
C VAL A 117 -2.41 -20.12 3.38
N HIS A 118 -2.58 -19.79 4.66
CA HIS A 118 -3.58 -18.82 5.10
C HIS A 118 -3.08 -17.38 4.96
N TRP A 119 -4.02 -16.43 4.98
CA TRP A 119 -3.74 -15.00 4.77
C TRP A 119 -2.71 -14.40 5.75
N ASP A 120 -2.62 -14.90 6.99
CA ASP A 120 -1.65 -14.43 7.98
C ASP A 120 -0.25 -14.99 7.71
N GLU A 121 -0.17 -16.24 7.26
CA GLU A 121 1.06 -16.85 6.77
C GLU A 121 1.54 -16.16 5.50
N ALA A 122 0.67 -15.89 4.52
CA ALA A 122 1.01 -15.13 3.31
C ALA A 122 1.58 -13.74 3.66
N ASN A 123 1.00 -13.04 4.65
CA ASN A 123 1.52 -11.75 5.11
C ASN A 123 2.85 -11.88 5.87
N ARG A 124 3.10 -12.98 6.59
CA ARG A 124 4.41 -13.29 7.19
C ARG A 124 5.44 -13.53 6.10
N VAL A 125 5.15 -14.44 5.17
CA VAL A 125 5.98 -14.77 4.02
C VAL A 125 6.33 -13.51 3.25
N PHE A 126 5.36 -12.64 2.95
CA PHE A 126 5.61 -11.38 2.25
C PHE A 126 6.63 -10.49 2.97
N ARG A 127 6.48 -10.33 4.29
CA ARG A 127 7.40 -9.52 5.10
C ARG A 127 8.81 -10.12 5.11
N ASP A 128 8.92 -11.42 5.27
CA ASP A 128 10.19 -12.13 5.36
C ASP A 128 10.88 -12.16 3.99
N ALA A 129 10.14 -12.43 2.93
CA ALA A 129 10.59 -12.40 1.54
C ALA A 129 11.06 -11.00 1.11
N MET A 130 10.39 -9.93 1.56
CA MET A 130 10.90 -8.57 1.37
C MET A 130 12.26 -8.35 2.04
N ALA A 131 12.49 -8.95 3.21
CA ALA A 131 13.79 -8.87 3.87
C ALA A 131 14.87 -9.55 3.01
N ASP A 132 14.57 -10.75 2.53
CA ASP A 132 15.48 -11.58 1.73
C ASP A 132 15.81 -10.94 0.38
N SER A 133 14.86 -10.23 -0.22
CA SER A 133 15.08 -9.47 -1.46
C SER A 133 15.83 -8.14 -1.25
N GLY A 134 16.25 -7.84 -0.01
CA GLY A 134 17.02 -6.64 0.34
C GLY A 134 16.16 -5.38 0.53
N THR A 135 14.86 -5.51 0.75
CA THR A 135 13.98 -4.36 0.97
C THR A 135 14.28 -3.68 2.30
N PRO A 136 14.52 -2.35 2.32
CA PRO A 136 14.80 -1.62 3.55
C PRO A 136 13.68 -1.77 4.59
N ILE A 137 14.06 -1.81 5.87
CA ILE A 137 13.15 -2.10 6.98
C ILE A 137 11.90 -1.22 7.01
N VAL A 138 12.04 0.09 6.77
CA VAL A 138 10.90 1.02 6.77
C VAL A 138 9.93 0.66 5.65
N ARG A 139 10.43 0.51 4.42
CA ARG A 139 9.60 0.16 3.25
C ARG A 139 8.89 -1.19 3.44
N ARG A 140 9.59 -2.17 4.00
CA ARG A 140 9.02 -3.48 4.35
C ARG A 140 7.82 -3.36 5.29
N TRP A 141 7.94 -2.55 6.34
CA TRP A 141 6.84 -2.32 7.29
C TRP A 141 5.69 -1.51 6.67
N LEU A 142 5.99 -0.56 5.78
CA LEU A 142 4.97 0.20 5.05
C LEU A 142 4.13 -0.70 4.15
N LEU A 143 4.77 -1.54 3.33
CA LEU A 143 4.10 -2.46 2.42
C LEU A 143 3.30 -3.53 3.19
N TRP A 144 3.89 -4.11 4.24
CA TRP A 144 3.19 -5.05 5.13
C TRP A 144 1.96 -4.41 5.80
N THR A 145 2.05 -3.14 6.18
CA THR A 145 0.92 -2.40 6.75
C THR A 145 -0.20 -2.22 5.72
N GLY A 146 0.15 -1.93 4.45
CA GLY A 146 -0.80 -1.81 3.35
C GLY A 146 -1.63 -3.08 3.15
N VAL A 147 -0.98 -4.24 3.03
CA VAL A 147 -1.69 -5.53 2.87
C VAL A 147 -2.50 -5.90 4.11
N THR A 148 -1.99 -5.61 5.31
CA THR A 148 -2.73 -5.83 6.57
C THR A 148 -3.99 -4.97 6.64
N LEU A 149 -3.89 -3.71 6.23
CA LEU A 149 -5.03 -2.79 6.16
C LEU A 149 -6.09 -3.28 5.17
N ALA A 150 -5.67 -3.77 4.00
CA ALA A 150 -6.57 -4.35 3.00
C ALA A 150 -7.31 -5.58 3.55
N VAL A 151 -6.62 -6.48 4.26
CA VAL A 151 -7.25 -7.62 4.93
C VAL A 151 -8.26 -7.14 5.98
N MET A 152 -7.92 -6.16 6.82
CA MET A 152 -8.85 -5.64 7.83
C MET A 152 -10.08 -4.94 7.23
N ALA A 153 -9.91 -4.23 6.12
CA ALA A 153 -10.96 -3.47 5.46
C ALA A 153 -11.88 -4.40 4.62
N VAL A 154 -11.32 -5.35 3.89
CA VAL A 154 -12.07 -6.18 2.96
C VAL A 154 -12.44 -7.53 3.59
N GLY A 155 -11.49 -8.19 4.27
CA GLY A 155 -11.69 -9.50 4.91
C GLY A 155 -11.77 -10.68 3.95
N ARG A 156 -11.19 -10.56 2.73
CA ARG A 156 -11.07 -11.69 1.80
C ARG A 156 -10.12 -12.75 2.38
N GLN A 157 -10.42 -14.02 2.12
CA GLN A 157 -9.62 -15.18 2.55
C GLN A 157 -9.41 -15.27 4.08
N THR A 158 -10.36 -14.77 4.86
CA THR A 158 -10.36 -14.90 6.31
C THR A 158 -11.55 -15.74 6.75
N ASP A 159 -11.35 -16.61 7.75
CA ASP A 159 -12.45 -17.37 8.38
C ASP A 159 -13.21 -16.54 9.41
N TRP A 160 -13.19 -15.21 9.27
CA TRP A 160 -13.80 -14.30 10.22
C TRP A 160 -15.31 -14.32 10.09
N SER A 161 -15.98 -14.46 11.23
CA SER A 161 -17.42 -14.22 11.32
C SER A 161 -17.78 -12.81 10.83
N THR A 162 -19.02 -12.63 10.37
CA THR A 162 -19.52 -11.32 9.92
C THR A 162 -19.36 -10.23 10.98
N ALA A 163 -19.59 -10.57 12.26
CA ALA A 163 -19.39 -9.65 13.38
C ALA A 163 -17.91 -9.22 13.51
N LEU A 164 -16.98 -10.15 13.37
CA LEU A 164 -15.55 -9.86 13.45
C LEU A 164 -15.07 -9.01 12.27
N ARG A 165 -15.56 -9.29 11.05
CA ARG A 165 -15.30 -8.46 9.86
C ARG A 165 -15.77 -7.02 10.06
N TRP A 166 -17.00 -6.82 10.55
CA TRP A 166 -17.51 -5.48 10.84
C TRP A 166 -16.74 -4.79 11.96
N ARG A 167 -16.34 -5.52 13.00
CA ARG A 167 -15.51 -4.95 14.07
C ARG A 167 -14.24 -4.34 13.49
N TRP A 168 -13.51 -5.08 12.65
CA TRP A 168 -12.27 -4.59 12.05
C TRP A 168 -12.49 -3.43 11.08
N ARG A 169 -13.53 -3.50 10.25
CA ARG A 169 -13.92 -2.38 9.38
C ARG A 169 -14.22 -1.11 10.16
N ILE A 170 -15.01 -1.20 11.23
CA ILE A 170 -15.33 -0.07 12.10
C ILE A 170 -14.06 0.46 12.78
N THR A 171 -13.17 -0.42 13.25
CA THR A 171 -11.89 0.00 13.84
C THR A 171 -11.04 0.78 12.83
N VAL A 172 -10.88 0.28 11.61
CA VAL A 172 -10.12 0.94 10.54
C VAL A 172 -10.75 2.29 10.19
N VAL A 173 -12.02 2.29 9.77
CA VAL A 173 -12.70 3.50 9.31
C VAL A 173 -12.82 4.52 10.44
N GLY A 174 -13.19 4.08 11.64
CA GLY A 174 -13.31 4.95 12.81
C GLY A 174 -11.97 5.59 13.21
N THR A 175 -10.87 4.83 13.17
CA THR A 175 -9.54 5.38 13.47
C THR A 175 -9.11 6.39 12.41
N LEU A 176 -9.25 6.07 11.11
CA LEU A 176 -8.86 6.97 10.02
C LEU A 176 -9.69 8.26 10.03
N LEU A 177 -11.00 8.16 10.27
CA LEU A 177 -11.89 9.32 10.38
C LEU A 177 -11.52 10.18 11.59
N ALA A 178 -11.32 9.56 12.76
CA ALA A 178 -10.93 10.29 13.97
C ALA A 178 -9.62 11.05 13.76
N LEU A 179 -8.59 10.40 13.19
CA LEU A 179 -7.31 11.05 12.91
C LEU A 179 -7.42 12.16 11.87
N THR A 180 -8.26 11.99 10.85
CA THR A 180 -8.51 13.04 9.84
C THR A 180 -9.15 14.26 10.49
N VAL A 181 -10.21 14.07 11.29
CA VAL A 181 -10.90 15.17 12.00
C VAL A 181 -9.95 15.87 12.98
N LEU A 182 -9.20 15.10 13.78
CA LEU A 182 -8.24 15.66 14.74
C LEU A 182 -7.10 16.40 14.02
N GLY A 183 -6.60 15.87 12.91
CA GLY A 183 -5.58 16.53 12.10
C GLY A 183 -6.06 17.86 11.53
N LEU A 184 -7.27 17.90 10.96
CA LEU A 184 -7.89 19.13 10.47
C LEU A 184 -8.13 20.15 11.58
N TRP A 185 -8.60 19.70 12.76
CA TRP A 185 -8.80 20.57 13.91
C TRP A 185 -7.48 21.15 14.43
N THR A 186 -6.43 20.31 14.54
CA THR A 186 -5.07 20.73 14.93
C THR A 186 -4.52 21.77 13.96
N THR A 187 -4.76 21.60 12.66
CA THR A 187 -4.32 22.58 11.66
C THR A 187 -5.10 23.89 11.73
N ALA A 188 -6.41 23.82 11.95
CA ALA A 188 -7.22 25.03 12.13
C ALA A 188 -6.78 25.83 13.37
N ASP A 189 -6.40 25.15 14.45
CA ASP A 189 -5.82 25.76 15.67
C ASP A 189 -4.43 26.34 15.43
N LEU A 190 -3.58 25.65 14.67
CA LEU A 190 -2.26 26.15 14.29
C LEU A 190 -2.35 27.44 13.46
N LEU A 191 -3.40 27.59 12.65
CA LEU A 191 -3.65 28.75 11.79
C LEU A 191 -4.48 29.83 12.49
N ASP A 192 -4.75 29.69 13.78
CA ASP A 192 -5.55 30.63 14.58
C ASP A 192 -6.98 30.84 14.03
N ILE A 193 -7.54 29.84 13.33
CA ILE A 193 -8.91 29.85 12.79
C ILE A 193 -9.92 29.37 13.83
N VAL A 194 -9.58 28.30 14.56
CA VAL A 194 -10.43 27.68 15.60
C VAL A 194 -9.56 27.28 16.78
N GLY A 195 -9.94 27.63 18.01
CA GLY A 195 -9.18 27.24 19.20
C GLY A 195 -9.55 25.87 19.80
N GLY A 196 -8.88 25.52 20.90
CA GLY A 196 -9.38 24.54 21.87
C GLY A 196 -8.86 23.12 21.74
N VAL A 197 -7.79 22.89 20.97
CA VAL A 197 -7.12 21.59 20.89
C VAL A 197 -6.42 21.31 22.23
N PRO A 198 -6.85 20.30 23.02
CA PRO A 198 -6.44 20.17 24.43
C PRO A 198 -4.93 20.01 24.65
N TRP A 199 -4.23 19.40 23.69
CA TRP A 199 -2.78 19.12 23.81
C TRP A 199 -1.90 20.20 23.18
N MET A 200 -2.43 21.08 22.33
CA MET A 200 -1.60 22.11 21.69
C MET A 200 -1.21 23.21 22.68
N GLY A 201 -2.14 23.58 23.55
CA GLY A 201 -1.98 24.66 24.52
C GLY A 201 -1.86 26.04 23.85
N GLU A 202 -1.78 27.08 24.67
CA GLU A 202 -1.51 28.44 24.21
C GLU A 202 0.00 28.71 24.19
N GLY A 203 0.48 29.44 23.19
CA GLY A 203 1.90 29.80 23.14
C GLY A 203 2.40 30.22 21.75
N PRO A 204 3.72 30.50 21.64
CA PRO A 204 4.34 30.83 20.38
C PRO A 204 4.23 29.69 19.36
N LEU A 205 4.34 30.00 18.07
CA LEU A 205 4.15 29.03 16.98
C LEU A 205 4.98 27.74 17.16
N TRP A 206 6.23 27.84 17.60
CA TRP A 206 7.10 26.66 17.76
C TRP A 206 6.62 25.69 18.84
N THR A 207 6.06 26.17 19.95
CA THR A 207 5.51 25.26 20.98
C THR A 207 4.30 24.53 20.45
N ARG A 208 3.41 25.25 19.75
CA ARG A 208 2.24 24.70 19.06
C ARG A 208 2.62 23.65 17.99
N LEU A 209 3.67 23.90 17.22
CA LEU A 209 4.20 22.94 16.25
C LEU A 209 4.74 21.67 16.93
N LEU A 210 5.49 21.81 18.02
CA LEU A 210 6.05 20.68 18.76
C LEU A 210 4.95 19.85 19.44
N THR A 211 3.99 20.48 20.11
CA THR A 211 2.87 19.79 20.76
C THR A 211 1.91 19.17 19.75
N GLY A 212 1.67 19.84 18.62
CA GLY A 212 0.94 19.27 17.48
C GLY A 212 1.63 18.02 16.92
N ALA A 213 2.95 18.08 16.69
CA ALA A 213 3.74 16.93 16.24
C ALA A 213 3.73 15.78 17.25
N ALA A 214 3.84 16.08 18.55
CA ALA A 214 3.72 15.08 19.60
C ALA A 214 2.34 14.40 19.60
N GLY A 215 1.26 15.18 19.44
CA GLY A 215 -0.09 14.66 19.28
C GLY A 215 -0.25 13.75 18.04
N ALA A 216 0.35 14.14 16.92
CA ALA A 216 0.37 13.37 15.67
C ALA A 216 1.12 12.03 15.77
N ILE A 217 1.85 11.78 16.86
CA ILE A 217 2.47 10.49 17.17
C ILE A 217 1.68 9.80 18.29
N ALA A 218 1.51 10.45 19.43
CA ALA A 218 0.93 9.84 20.63
C ALA A 218 -0.53 9.37 20.42
N ILE A 219 -1.35 10.17 19.73
CA ILE A 219 -2.77 9.84 19.51
C ILE A 219 -2.91 8.60 18.61
N PRO A 220 -2.25 8.51 17.44
CA PRO A 220 -2.21 7.27 16.67
C PRO A 220 -1.76 6.05 17.45
N LEU A 221 -0.70 6.18 18.27
CA LEU A 221 -0.19 5.06 19.07
C LEU A 221 -1.23 4.56 20.09
N ALA A 222 -2.00 5.48 20.69
CA ALA A 222 -3.08 5.14 21.61
C ALA A 222 -4.27 4.49 20.88
N LEU A 223 -4.73 5.07 19.77
CA LEU A 223 -5.85 4.52 18.98
C LEU A 223 -5.50 3.14 18.38
N ALA A 224 -4.23 2.92 18.03
CA ALA A 224 -3.76 1.64 17.51
C ALA A 224 -3.94 0.47 18.48
N GLN A 225 -4.13 0.71 19.79
CA GLN A 225 -4.41 -0.37 20.74
C GLN A 225 -5.78 -1.03 20.48
N LEU A 226 -6.73 -0.29 19.90
CA LEU A 226 -8.04 -0.82 19.48
C LEU A 226 -7.93 -1.87 18.37
N TRP A 227 -6.80 -1.91 17.66
CA TRP A 227 -6.54 -2.84 16.56
C TRP A 227 -6.12 -4.24 17.04
N GLY A 228 -5.95 -4.43 18.35
CA GLY A 228 -5.61 -5.73 18.94
C GLY A 228 -4.31 -6.31 18.36
N ARG A 229 -4.37 -7.50 17.76
CA ARG A 229 -3.20 -8.13 17.13
C ARG A 229 -2.61 -7.32 15.96
N PHE A 230 -3.39 -6.43 15.36
CA PHE A 230 -2.96 -5.55 14.26
C PHE A 230 -2.43 -4.20 14.73
N ARG A 231 -2.16 -4.03 16.03
CA ARG A 231 -1.68 -2.76 16.62
C ARG A 231 -0.48 -2.15 15.88
N VAL A 232 0.45 -2.95 15.38
CA VAL A 232 1.62 -2.43 14.65
C VAL A 232 1.22 -1.76 13.35
N ALA A 233 0.32 -2.38 12.58
CA ALA A 233 -0.24 -1.78 11.36
C ALA A 233 -1.01 -0.49 11.70
N GLY A 234 -1.79 -0.50 12.80
CA GLY A 234 -2.49 0.69 13.30
C GLY A 234 -1.56 1.84 13.67
N MET A 235 -0.45 1.55 14.37
CA MET A 235 0.55 2.55 14.76
C MET A 235 1.19 3.19 13.52
N ILE A 236 1.59 2.38 12.55
CA ILE A 236 2.21 2.86 11.30
C ILE A 236 1.20 3.67 10.49
N THR A 237 0.01 3.11 10.23
CA THR A 237 -1.05 3.75 9.43
C THR A 237 -1.46 5.08 10.04
N GLY A 238 -1.75 5.09 11.34
CA GLY A 238 -2.22 6.29 12.02
C GLY A 238 -1.16 7.39 12.09
N THR A 239 0.10 7.03 12.36
CA THR A 239 1.20 8.01 12.41
C THR A 239 1.48 8.59 11.02
N LEU A 240 1.49 7.75 9.98
CA LEU A 240 1.64 8.22 8.60
C LEU A 240 0.52 9.14 8.20
N LEU A 241 -0.73 8.76 8.47
CA LEU A 241 -1.89 9.61 8.14
C LEU A 241 -1.80 10.94 8.87
N ALA A 242 -1.50 10.96 10.18
CA ALA A 242 -1.42 12.19 10.95
C ALA A 242 -0.31 13.14 10.44
N LEU A 243 0.86 12.59 10.11
CA LEU A 243 2.00 13.38 9.61
C LEU A 243 1.84 13.80 8.14
N LEU A 244 1.21 12.97 7.31
CA LEU A 244 1.10 13.16 5.87
C LEU A 244 -0.31 13.60 5.44
N LEU A 245 -1.20 13.96 6.37
CA LEU A 245 -2.59 14.30 6.06
C LEU A 245 -2.68 15.38 4.98
N HIS A 246 -1.97 16.49 5.17
CA HIS A 246 -2.00 17.62 4.26
C HIS A 246 -1.38 17.31 2.90
N VAL A 247 -0.28 16.55 2.89
CA VAL A 247 0.34 16.06 1.65
C VAL A 247 -0.64 15.16 0.89
N THR A 248 -1.33 14.28 1.61
CA THR A 248 -2.33 13.38 1.03
C THR A 248 -3.51 14.17 0.44
N ILE A 249 -4.04 15.16 1.16
CA ILE A 249 -5.10 16.04 0.66
C ILE A 249 -4.64 16.81 -0.60
N ALA A 250 -3.44 17.37 -0.58
CA ALA A 250 -2.88 18.09 -1.73
C ALA A 250 -2.72 17.19 -2.96
N VAL A 251 -2.15 15.99 -2.80
CA VAL A 251 -1.98 15.02 -3.89
C VAL A 251 -3.34 14.54 -4.41
N LEU A 252 -4.33 14.31 -3.53
CA LEU A 252 -5.70 13.98 -3.93
C LEU A 252 -6.32 15.10 -4.78
N ALA A 253 -6.19 16.35 -4.34
CA ALA A 253 -6.72 17.49 -5.08
C ALA A 253 -6.08 17.64 -6.46
N LEU A 254 -4.76 17.52 -6.55
CA LEU A 254 -4.03 17.56 -7.82
C LEU A 254 -4.40 16.39 -8.75
N THR A 255 -4.55 15.19 -8.19
CA THR A 255 -4.97 14.00 -8.94
C THR A 255 -6.40 14.16 -9.46
N ALA A 256 -7.32 14.69 -8.65
CA ALA A 256 -8.69 14.97 -9.07
C ALA A 256 -8.75 16.02 -10.18
N LEU A 257 -7.93 17.09 -10.07
CA LEU A 257 -7.81 18.11 -11.11
C LEU A 257 -7.29 17.54 -12.43
N TYR A 258 -6.25 16.70 -12.37
CA TYR A 258 -5.72 16.01 -13.54
C TYR A 258 -6.79 15.12 -14.20
N ASN A 259 -7.46 14.28 -13.42
CA ASN A 259 -8.50 13.39 -13.93
C ASN A 259 -9.68 14.16 -14.53
N ALA A 260 -10.05 15.30 -13.95
CA ALA A 260 -11.07 16.18 -14.50
C ALA A 260 -10.64 16.80 -15.83
N ALA A 261 -9.36 17.19 -15.96
CA ALA A 261 -8.80 17.69 -17.20
C ALA A 261 -8.76 16.61 -18.30
N GLU A 262 -8.30 15.39 -17.98
CA GLU A 262 -8.35 14.27 -18.93
C GLU A 262 -9.78 13.96 -19.37
N TRP A 263 -10.71 13.89 -18.42
CA TRP A 263 -12.13 13.66 -18.72
C TRP A 263 -12.68 14.75 -19.65
N LEU A 264 -12.32 16.02 -19.42
CA LEU A 264 -12.76 17.14 -20.25
C LEU A 264 -12.17 17.06 -21.66
N CYS A 265 -10.88 16.77 -21.78
CA CYS A 265 -10.21 16.59 -23.07
C CYS A 265 -10.82 15.45 -23.89
N HIS A 266 -11.15 14.33 -23.25
CA HIS A 266 -11.74 13.17 -23.92
C HIS A 266 -13.21 13.39 -24.30
N ARG A 267 -14.00 14.07 -23.46
CA ARG A 267 -15.46 14.17 -23.63
C ARG A 267 -15.91 15.44 -24.33
N ALA A 268 -15.17 16.54 -24.18
CA ALA A 268 -15.49 17.86 -24.74
C ALA A 268 -14.21 18.65 -25.07
N PRO A 269 -13.45 18.25 -26.11
CA PRO A 269 -12.14 18.84 -26.43
C PRO A 269 -12.21 20.34 -26.73
N TRP A 270 -13.31 20.83 -27.31
CA TRP A 270 -13.53 22.27 -27.55
C TRP A 270 -13.62 23.05 -26.24
N LEU A 271 -14.30 22.50 -25.22
CA LEU A 271 -14.43 23.14 -23.92
C LEU A 271 -13.10 23.14 -23.18
N ALA A 272 -12.30 22.07 -23.31
CA ALA A 272 -10.93 22.03 -22.82
C ALA A 272 -10.06 23.15 -23.41
N GLN A 273 -10.17 23.39 -24.72
CA GLN A 273 -9.44 24.49 -25.39
C GLN A 273 -9.87 25.87 -24.88
N VAL A 274 -11.18 26.10 -24.68
CA VAL A 274 -11.71 27.35 -24.11
C VAL A 274 -11.18 27.57 -22.69
N VAL A 275 -11.26 26.55 -21.83
CA VAL A 275 -10.74 26.62 -20.45
C VAL A 275 -9.23 26.90 -20.44
N ALA A 276 -8.45 26.23 -21.30
CA ALA A 276 -7.02 26.47 -21.41
C ALA A 276 -6.70 27.90 -21.86
N ALA A 277 -7.44 28.43 -22.85
CA ALA A 277 -7.28 29.81 -23.31
C ALA A 277 -7.60 30.82 -22.21
N LEU A 278 -8.68 30.61 -21.45
CA LEU A 278 -9.04 31.47 -20.31
C LEU A 278 -7.95 31.45 -19.23
N ILE A 279 -7.44 30.27 -18.86
CA ILE A 279 -6.35 30.14 -17.87
C ILE A 279 -5.11 30.91 -18.36
N ALA A 280 -4.72 30.76 -19.63
CA ALA A 280 -3.56 31.46 -20.19
C ALA A 280 -3.75 33.00 -20.19
N ILE A 281 -4.95 33.48 -20.55
CA ILE A 281 -5.28 34.92 -20.51
C ILE A 281 -5.20 35.43 -19.06
N THR A 282 -5.83 34.74 -18.11
CA THR A 282 -5.81 35.14 -16.70
C THR A 282 -4.38 35.15 -16.13
N ALA A 283 -3.58 34.11 -16.41
CA ALA A 283 -2.19 34.07 -16.00
C ALA A 283 -1.36 35.22 -16.60
N GLY A 284 -1.57 35.52 -17.88
CA GLY A 284 -0.94 36.66 -18.55
C GLY A 284 -1.31 38.00 -17.91
N VAL A 285 -2.58 38.21 -17.58
CA VAL A 285 -3.06 39.41 -16.87
C VAL A 285 -2.40 39.53 -15.49
N ILE A 286 -2.35 38.44 -14.72
CA ILE A 286 -1.71 38.45 -13.39
C ILE A 286 -0.24 38.83 -13.50
N VAL A 287 0.50 38.25 -14.45
CA VAL A 287 1.92 38.58 -14.68
C VAL A 287 2.10 40.04 -15.04
N ILE A 288 1.29 40.57 -15.96
CA ILE A 288 1.37 41.99 -16.38
C ILE A 288 1.07 42.95 -15.23
N VAL A 289 0.10 42.62 -14.37
CA VAL A 289 -0.28 43.46 -13.22
C VAL A 289 0.73 43.36 -12.07
N SER A 290 1.54 42.31 -12.03
CA SER A 290 2.54 42.07 -10.96
C SER A 290 3.95 42.59 -11.27
N VAL A 291 4.15 43.19 -12.46
CA VAL A 291 5.40 43.84 -12.92
C VAL A 291 5.25 45.35 -12.85
#